data_AF-A0A5K3FXR7-F1
#
_entry.id   AF-A0A5K3FXR7-F1
#
_cell.length_a   1.000
_cell.length_b   1.000
_cell.length_c   1.000
_cell.angle_alpha   90.00
_cell.angle_beta   90.00
_cell.angle_gamma   90.00
#
_symmetry.space_group_name_H-M   'P 1'
#
loop_
_entity.id
_entity.type
_entity.pdbx_description
1 polymer ?
#
loop_
_entity_poly.entity_id
_entity_poly.type
_entity_poly.pdbx_seq_one_letter_code
_entity_poly.pdbx_strand_id
1 'polypeptide(L)'
;TFTHSFVGLKPYTRIFAAVRAATAANERGQGGGIGQISPTKQITTMEAAPGPVGDLTCAQDPAGSSRLVCRWQEPVNKNGLIRNYKIKLVDKHDSDRVVFEGDSTNPATTIERNLNFDHTFSLSVSAVTIEEGPVLTIQVKLTEAKLPSAVVEVITQHLLSPPPSSLPVSDNTTECNIYLKLSAIDFTQYSPVSHVGVLVEEESAGASAKTSDGMPYYAYAQGLSKSWEVIAISRTGGVSQNMDDYVFTLGANKRPIQPDNSFNGPLKPSTDYVVEIRFHNKAGYTETSGVNIRTSSKVDTDSSIRDANDSVALSSGAIAGVVIACIAAVGVVASAIAFKGRKRIKNLFINPDA
;
A
#
# COMPACT_ATOMS: atom_id res chain seq x y z
N THR A 1 -61.12 51.45 -11.18
CA THR A 1 -60.31 50.43 -11.90
C THR A 1 -60.82 49.06 -11.52
N PHE A 2 -60.97 48.14 -12.47
CA PHE A 2 -61.29 46.74 -12.18
C PHE A 2 -60.00 45.92 -12.21
N THR A 3 -59.78 45.09 -11.20
CA THR A 3 -58.56 44.27 -11.05
C THR A 3 -58.97 42.82 -10.87
N HIS A 4 -58.27 41.91 -11.54
CA HIS A 4 -58.46 40.47 -11.40
C HIS A 4 -57.10 39.78 -11.24
N SER A 5 -57.04 38.79 -10.37
CA SER A 5 -55.81 38.06 -10.02
C SER A 5 -55.94 36.60 -10.43
N PHE A 6 -55.08 36.15 -11.35
CA PHE A 6 -54.99 34.73 -11.71
C PHE A 6 -54.24 33.95 -10.63
N VAL A 7 -54.77 32.80 -10.23
CA VAL A 7 -54.18 31.90 -9.22
C VAL A 7 -54.01 30.49 -9.80
N GLY A 8 -53.14 29.67 -9.19
CA GLY A 8 -52.89 28.29 -9.64
C GLY A 8 -52.11 28.17 -10.96
N LEU A 9 -51.43 29.23 -11.39
CA LEU A 9 -50.56 29.21 -12.58
C LEU A 9 -49.29 28.39 -12.31
N LYS A 10 -48.79 27.69 -13.33
CA LYS A 10 -47.49 26.99 -13.25
C LYS A 10 -46.34 28.00 -13.10
N PRO A 11 -45.30 27.72 -12.29
CA PRO A 11 -44.08 28.52 -12.22
C PRO A 11 -43.34 28.60 -13.56
N TYR A 12 -42.53 29.64 -13.73
CA TYR A 12 -41.64 29.88 -14.88
C TYR A 12 -42.26 29.57 -16.27
N THR A 13 -43.54 29.89 -16.42
CA THR A 13 -44.36 29.55 -17.59
C THR A 13 -44.79 30.83 -18.31
N ARG A 14 -44.60 30.88 -19.63
CA ARG A 14 -45.14 31.95 -20.47
C ARG A 14 -46.65 31.75 -20.63
N ILE A 15 -47.42 32.72 -20.20
CA ILE A 15 -48.87 32.79 -20.36
C ILE A 15 -49.25 33.95 -21.28
N PHE A 16 -50.41 33.81 -21.92
CA PHE A 16 -50.98 34.80 -22.82
C PHE A 16 -52.36 35.19 -22.29
N ALA A 17 -52.52 36.47 -21.94
CA ALA A 17 -53.76 36.99 -21.35
C ALA A 17 -54.37 38.07 -22.26
N ALA A 18 -55.69 38.01 -22.43
CA ALA A 18 -56.49 39.02 -23.11
C ALA A 18 -57.86 39.12 -22.42
N VAL A 19 -58.53 40.26 -22.55
CA VAL A 19 -59.86 40.51 -21.98
C VAL A 19 -60.85 40.83 -23.10
N ARG A 20 -62.12 40.48 -22.91
CA ARG A 20 -63.22 40.92 -23.78
C ARG A 20 -64.44 41.25 -22.93
N ALA A 21 -65.17 42.29 -23.31
CA ALA A 21 -66.41 42.65 -22.64
C ALA A 21 -67.52 41.66 -23.00
N ALA A 22 -68.44 41.41 -22.07
CA ALA A 22 -69.68 40.70 -22.31
C ALA A 22 -70.83 41.52 -21.72
N THR A 23 -71.88 41.75 -22.51
CA THR A 23 -73.09 42.46 -22.08
C THR A 23 -74.28 41.51 -22.13
N ALA A 24 -75.07 41.49 -21.06
CA ALA A 24 -76.31 40.72 -21.03
C ALA A 24 -77.38 41.36 -21.95
N ALA A 25 -78.29 40.54 -22.47
CA ALA A 25 -79.51 41.04 -23.09
C ALA A 25 -80.41 41.71 -22.04
N ASN A 26 -81.27 42.63 -22.48
CA ASN A 26 -82.27 43.24 -21.60
C ASN A 26 -83.43 42.27 -21.27
N GLU A 27 -84.36 42.69 -20.41
CA GLU A 27 -85.52 41.90 -19.96
C GLU A 27 -86.44 41.40 -21.09
N ARG A 28 -86.34 41.98 -22.30
CA ARG A 28 -87.09 41.57 -23.50
C ARG A 28 -86.27 40.67 -24.43
N GLY A 29 -85.10 40.20 -23.99
CA GLY A 29 -84.16 39.41 -24.80
C GLY A 29 -83.48 40.20 -25.93
N GLN A 30 -83.50 41.54 -25.87
CA GLN A 30 -82.93 42.41 -26.90
C GLN A 30 -81.59 43.03 -26.46
N GLY A 31 -80.68 43.22 -27.41
CA GLY A 31 -79.33 43.70 -27.14
C GLY A 31 -78.43 42.65 -26.46
N GLY A 32 -77.37 43.12 -25.81
CA GLY A 32 -76.30 42.26 -25.30
C GLY A 32 -75.29 41.84 -26.39
N GLY A 33 -74.30 41.04 -26.01
CA GLY A 33 -73.29 40.50 -26.92
C GLY A 33 -71.89 40.40 -26.32
N ILE A 34 -70.97 39.82 -27.10
CA ILE A 34 -69.54 39.73 -26.75
C ILE A 34 -68.79 40.80 -27.55
N GLY A 35 -68.07 41.67 -26.85
CA GLY A 35 -67.22 42.69 -27.46
C GLY A 35 -65.94 42.12 -28.07
N GLN A 36 -65.21 42.97 -28.79
CA GLN A 36 -63.90 42.60 -29.35
C GLN A 36 -62.93 42.18 -28.23
N ILE A 37 -62.03 41.25 -28.57
CA ILE A 37 -60.93 40.84 -27.69
C ILE A 37 -59.83 41.90 -27.70
N SER A 38 -59.27 42.19 -26.52
CA SER A 38 -58.12 43.07 -26.40
C SER A 38 -56.88 42.47 -27.08
N PRO A 39 -55.87 43.28 -27.42
CA PRO A 39 -54.55 42.76 -27.74
C PRO A 39 -54.04 41.83 -26.62
N THR A 40 -53.46 40.70 -27.01
CA THR A 40 -52.89 39.73 -26.08
C THR A 40 -51.63 40.27 -25.44
N LYS A 41 -51.51 40.14 -24.11
CA LYS A 41 -50.27 40.40 -23.36
C LYS A 41 -49.62 39.07 -22.97
N GLN A 42 -48.33 38.95 -23.28
CA GLN A 42 -47.50 37.85 -22.81
C GLN A 42 -46.91 38.22 -21.45
N ILE A 43 -47.00 37.32 -20.48
CA ILE A 43 -46.41 37.43 -19.14
C ILE A 43 -45.71 36.11 -18.83
N THR A 44 -44.57 36.15 -18.15
CA THR A 44 -43.93 34.93 -17.60
C THR A 44 -44.17 34.92 -16.10
N THR A 45 -44.63 33.80 -15.55
CA THR A 45 -44.73 33.62 -14.09
C THR A 45 -43.33 33.54 -13.47
N MET A 46 -43.23 33.85 -12.17
CA MET A 46 -41.97 33.82 -11.44
C MET A 46 -41.39 32.40 -11.35
N GLU A 47 -40.08 32.29 -11.14
CA GLU A 47 -39.45 31.04 -10.74
C GLU A 47 -39.94 30.58 -9.36
N ALA A 48 -39.80 29.29 -9.08
CA ALA A 48 -40.01 28.69 -7.76
C ALA A 48 -39.03 27.51 -7.58
N ALA A 49 -38.99 26.93 -6.38
CA ALA A 49 -38.20 25.74 -6.09
C ALA A 49 -38.41 24.62 -7.15
N PRO A 50 -37.34 23.98 -7.65
CA PRO A 50 -37.45 22.86 -8.58
C PRO A 50 -37.97 21.60 -7.88
N GLY A 51 -38.31 20.58 -8.66
CA GLY A 51 -38.51 19.22 -8.17
C GLY A 51 -37.20 18.53 -7.75
N PRO A 52 -37.25 17.28 -7.28
CA PRO A 52 -36.06 16.49 -6.98
C PRO A 52 -35.29 16.15 -8.27
N VAL A 53 -33.99 15.89 -8.13
CA VAL A 53 -33.17 15.34 -9.23
C VAL A 53 -33.63 13.92 -9.59
N GLY A 54 -33.46 13.53 -10.85
CA GLY A 54 -33.73 12.17 -11.32
C GLY A 54 -32.50 11.26 -11.25
N ASP A 55 -32.69 9.95 -11.29
CA ASP A 55 -31.66 8.92 -11.53
C ASP A 55 -30.31 9.14 -10.81
N LEU A 56 -30.36 9.51 -9.52
CA LEU A 56 -29.16 9.71 -8.71
C LEU A 56 -28.44 8.37 -8.51
N THR A 57 -27.22 8.30 -9.02
CA THR A 57 -26.31 7.17 -8.94
C THR A 57 -24.96 7.64 -8.40
N CYS A 58 -24.25 6.76 -7.70
CA CYS A 58 -22.86 7.02 -7.35
C CYS A 58 -22.09 5.71 -7.22
N ALA A 59 -20.88 5.66 -7.78
CA ALA A 59 -20.03 4.47 -7.83
C ALA A 59 -18.56 4.84 -7.56
N GLN A 60 -17.77 3.85 -7.13
CA GLN A 60 -16.33 4.00 -6.98
C GLN A 60 -15.64 3.99 -8.35
N ASP A 61 -14.68 4.89 -8.55
CA ASP A 61 -13.90 5.01 -9.79
C ASP A 61 -12.44 5.39 -9.46
N PRO A 62 -11.47 4.45 -9.56
CA PRO A 62 -11.63 3.05 -9.97
C PRO A 62 -12.37 2.18 -8.92
N ALA A 63 -12.78 0.98 -9.32
CA ALA A 63 -13.38 0.00 -8.40
C ALA A 63 -12.43 -0.29 -7.22
N GLY A 64 -12.99 -0.34 -6.00
CA GLY A 64 -12.20 -0.51 -4.78
C GLY A 64 -11.51 0.76 -4.26
N SER A 65 -11.61 1.91 -4.93
CA SER A 65 -11.10 3.19 -4.42
C SER A 65 -12.05 3.87 -3.43
N SER A 66 -11.58 4.84 -2.66
CA SER A 66 -12.46 5.73 -1.87
C SER A 66 -13.05 6.89 -2.70
N ARG A 67 -12.64 7.02 -3.97
CA ARG A 67 -13.05 8.07 -4.90
C ARG A 67 -14.40 7.73 -5.52
N LEU A 68 -15.38 8.59 -5.29
CA LEU A 68 -16.75 8.39 -5.75
C LEU A 68 -17.08 9.32 -6.93
N VAL A 69 -17.64 8.77 -8.00
CA VAL A 69 -18.21 9.54 -9.12
C VAL A 69 -19.72 9.42 -9.06
N CYS A 70 -20.39 10.54 -8.76
CA CYS A 70 -21.84 10.63 -8.64
C CYS A 70 -22.45 11.36 -9.83
N ARG A 71 -23.59 10.88 -10.33
CA ARG A 71 -24.32 11.42 -11.48
C ARG A 71 -25.82 11.40 -11.24
N TRP A 72 -26.54 12.35 -11.79
CA TRP A 72 -28.00 12.44 -11.72
C TRP A 72 -28.56 13.04 -13.01
N GLN A 73 -29.88 13.16 -13.09
CA GLN A 73 -30.58 13.92 -14.11
C GLN A 73 -31.17 15.20 -13.51
N GLU A 74 -31.33 16.22 -14.34
CA GLU A 74 -31.99 17.45 -13.93
C GLU A 74 -33.46 17.19 -13.54
N PRO A 75 -34.05 17.98 -12.62
CA PRO A 75 -35.45 17.81 -12.25
C PRO A 75 -36.40 17.92 -13.44
N VAL A 76 -37.34 16.97 -13.56
CA VAL A 76 -38.41 17.00 -14.58
C VAL A 76 -39.23 18.28 -14.47
N ASN A 77 -39.57 18.69 -13.25
CA ASN A 77 -40.24 19.94 -12.95
C ASN A 77 -39.21 21.00 -12.52
N LYS A 78 -38.58 21.69 -13.48
CA LYS A 78 -37.53 22.67 -13.17
C LYS A 78 -38.02 23.92 -12.43
N ASN A 79 -39.26 24.35 -12.67
CA ASN A 79 -39.89 25.55 -12.09
C ASN A 79 -39.09 26.88 -12.20
N GLY A 80 -38.03 26.90 -13.00
CA GLY A 80 -37.07 27.99 -13.11
C GLY A 80 -35.82 27.59 -13.90
N LEU A 81 -34.77 28.39 -13.78
CA LEU A 81 -33.43 28.06 -14.28
C LEU A 81 -32.64 27.40 -13.14
N ILE A 82 -32.19 26.16 -13.36
CA ILE A 82 -31.28 25.49 -12.41
C ILE A 82 -29.95 26.25 -12.42
N ARG A 83 -29.51 26.72 -11.26
CA ARG A 83 -28.27 27.50 -11.08
C ARG A 83 -27.12 26.61 -10.62
N ASN A 84 -27.40 25.71 -9.68
CA ASN A 84 -26.50 24.68 -9.20
C ASN A 84 -27.28 23.54 -8.53
N TYR A 85 -26.54 22.51 -8.15
CA TYR A 85 -26.95 21.41 -7.28
C TYR A 85 -26.13 21.47 -6.01
N LYS A 86 -26.77 21.27 -4.85
CA LYS A 86 -26.08 21.05 -3.57
C LYS A 86 -25.91 19.57 -3.36
N ILE A 87 -24.73 19.14 -2.93
CA ILE A 87 -24.37 17.75 -2.67
C ILE A 87 -23.84 17.63 -1.25
N LYS A 88 -24.31 16.60 -0.53
CA LYS A 88 -23.88 16.28 0.82
C LYS A 88 -23.66 14.78 0.96
N LEU A 89 -22.52 14.37 1.51
CA LEU A 89 -22.23 12.98 1.88
C LEU A 89 -22.08 12.90 3.39
N VAL A 90 -22.86 12.01 4.00
CA VAL A 90 -22.92 11.80 5.45
C VAL A 90 -22.49 10.38 5.80
N ASP A 91 -21.60 10.24 6.77
CA ASP A 91 -21.20 8.97 7.36
C ASP A 91 -22.27 8.52 8.37
N LYS A 92 -22.94 7.40 8.10
CA LYS A 92 -24.03 6.88 8.96
C LYS A 92 -23.53 6.12 10.18
N HIS A 93 -22.23 5.88 10.31
CA HIS A 93 -21.64 5.17 11.45
C HIS A 93 -21.05 6.16 12.45
N ASP A 94 -20.52 7.30 11.99
CA ASP A 94 -19.97 8.35 12.85
C ASP A 94 -21.00 9.47 13.12
N SER A 95 -22.08 9.15 13.84
CA SER A 95 -23.09 10.12 14.33
C SER A 95 -23.62 11.12 13.28
N ASP A 96 -23.87 10.67 12.04
CA ASP A 96 -24.27 11.53 10.92
C ASP A 96 -23.26 12.65 10.58
N ARG A 97 -21.96 12.40 10.78
CA ARG A 97 -20.88 13.33 10.40
C ARG A 97 -20.89 13.59 8.89
N VAL A 98 -20.88 14.88 8.54
CA VAL A 98 -20.71 15.34 7.16
C VAL A 98 -19.26 15.13 6.73
N VAL A 99 -19.04 14.26 5.74
CA VAL A 99 -17.70 13.98 5.18
C VAL A 99 -17.42 14.72 3.88
N PHE A 100 -18.47 15.18 3.20
CA PHE A 100 -18.39 16.08 2.05
C PHE A 100 -19.65 16.95 1.98
N GLU A 101 -19.46 18.22 1.65
CA GLU A 101 -20.51 19.18 1.32
C GLU A 101 -19.95 20.10 0.23
N GLY A 102 -20.74 20.39 -0.81
CA GLY A 102 -20.29 21.21 -1.93
C GLY A 102 -21.33 21.35 -3.03
N ASP A 103 -21.05 22.24 -3.98
CA ASP A 103 -21.95 22.57 -5.09
C ASP A 103 -21.43 22.05 -6.43
N SER A 104 -22.33 21.80 -7.39
CA SER A 104 -21.98 21.56 -8.79
C SER A 104 -22.91 22.32 -9.73
N THR A 105 -22.38 22.91 -10.81
CA THR A 105 -23.20 23.50 -11.89
C THR A 105 -23.65 22.47 -12.92
N ASN A 106 -23.10 21.25 -12.87
CA ASN A 106 -23.41 20.14 -13.76
C ASN A 106 -24.15 19.03 -13.00
N PRO A 107 -24.92 18.15 -13.66
CA PRO A 107 -25.63 17.05 -13.01
C PRO A 107 -24.70 15.86 -12.67
N ALA A 108 -23.50 16.15 -12.17
CA ALA A 108 -22.48 15.21 -11.74
C ALA A 108 -21.52 15.87 -10.74
N THR A 109 -20.87 15.07 -9.91
CA THR A 109 -19.73 15.49 -9.07
C THR A 109 -18.77 14.33 -8.81
N THR A 110 -17.55 14.64 -8.41
CA THR A 110 -16.55 13.67 -7.94
C THR A 110 -16.20 13.99 -6.49
N ILE A 111 -16.25 12.98 -5.61
CA ILE A 111 -15.94 13.11 -4.19
C ILE A 111 -14.65 12.34 -3.92
N GLU A 112 -13.57 13.08 -3.73
CA GLU A 112 -12.25 12.56 -3.35
C GLU A 112 -12.06 12.81 -1.85
N ARG A 113 -12.43 11.80 -1.06
CA ARG A 113 -12.31 11.77 0.40
C ARG A 113 -11.79 10.41 0.84
N ASN A 114 -11.08 10.39 1.96
CA ASN A 114 -10.60 9.15 2.55
C ASN A 114 -11.74 8.53 3.39
N LEU A 115 -12.57 7.73 2.74
CA LEU A 115 -13.77 7.12 3.32
C LEU A 115 -13.45 5.78 3.98
N ASN A 116 -14.19 5.44 5.03
CA ASN A 116 -14.08 4.13 5.67
C ASN A 116 -14.93 3.07 4.93
N PHE A 117 -14.30 2.01 4.43
CA PHE A 117 -14.92 0.90 3.72
C PHE A 117 -15.80 0.03 4.63
N ASP A 118 -15.62 0.09 5.96
CA ASP A 118 -16.49 -0.57 6.93
C ASP A 118 -17.81 0.20 7.13
N HIS A 119 -17.90 1.46 6.69
CA HIS A 119 -19.05 2.34 6.93
C HIS A 119 -20.03 2.36 5.75
N THR A 120 -21.29 2.68 6.06
CA THR A 120 -22.31 3.05 5.08
C THR A 120 -22.49 4.56 5.07
N PHE A 121 -22.57 5.13 3.86
CA PHE A 121 -22.74 6.57 3.65
C PHE A 121 -24.13 6.88 3.08
N SER A 122 -24.56 8.12 3.25
CA SER A 122 -25.79 8.68 2.71
C SER A 122 -25.44 9.86 1.82
N LEU A 123 -25.65 9.72 0.52
CA LEU A 123 -25.45 10.78 -0.46
C LEU A 123 -26.79 11.49 -0.70
N SER A 124 -26.81 12.79 -0.53
CA SER A 124 -27.96 13.66 -0.69
C SER A 124 -27.69 14.72 -1.76
N VAL A 125 -28.64 14.95 -2.67
CA VAL A 125 -28.55 15.97 -3.74
C VAL A 125 -29.87 16.73 -3.86
N SER A 126 -29.81 18.07 -3.90
CA SER A 126 -30.92 18.96 -4.24
C SER A 126 -30.54 19.87 -5.41
N ALA A 127 -31.52 20.25 -6.22
CA ALA A 127 -31.37 21.25 -7.28
C ALA A 127 -31.82 22.63 -6.79
N VAL A 128 -31.22 23.70 -7.32
CA VAL A 128 -31.49 25.07 -6.85
C VAL A 128 -31.85 25.99 -8.02
N THR A 129 -32.97 26.71 -7.91
CA THR A 129 -33.35 27.83 -8.80
C THR A 129 -33.05 29.16 -8.08
N ILE A 130 -34.04 30.02 -7.87
CA ILE A 130 -33.99 31.07 -6.82
C ILE A 130 -34.25 30.47 -5.43
N GLU A 131 -34.80 29.27 -5.38
CA GLU A 131 -35.13 28.50 -4.17
C GLU A 131 -34.56 27.10 -4.30
N GLU A 132 -34.26 26.46 -3.17
CA GLU A 132 -33.79 25.07 -3.14
C GLU A 132 -34.96 24.08 -3.23
N GLY A 133 -34.83 23.09 -4.11
CA GLY A 133 -35.79 22.01 -4.29
C GLY A 133 -35.64 20.89 -3.23
N PRO A 134 -36.53 19.89 -3.25
CA PRO A 134 -36.46 18.77 -2.32
C PRO A 134 -35.21 17.92 -2.58
N VAL A 135 -34.60 17.46 -1.49
CA VAL A 135 -33.40 16.60 -1.50
C VAL A 135 -33.78 15.16 -1.89
N LEU A 136 -33.12 14.59 -2.89
CA LEU A 136 -33.08 13.15 -3.11
C LEU A 136 -31.89 12.55 -2.35
N THR A 137 -32.05 11.36 -1.75
CA THR A 137 -30.99 10.69 -0.99
C THR A 137 -30.88 9.21 -1.37
N ILE A 138 -29.65 8.72 -1.52
CA ILE A 138 -29.32 7.30 -1.73
C ILE A 138 -28.31 6.82 -0.68
N GLN A 139 -28.30 5.51 -0.40
CA GLN A 139 -27.21 4.88 0.37
C GLN A 139 -26.04 4.52 -0.55
N VAL A 140 -24.83 4.73 -0.06
CA VAL A 140 -23.58 4.34 -0.73
C VAL A 140 -22.80 3.43 0.22
N LYS A 141 -22.41 2.26 -0.26
CA LYS A 141 -21.49 1.33 0.42
C LYS A 141 -20.30 1.12 -0.50
N LEU A 142 -19.10 1.21 0.05
CA LEU A 142 -17.89 0.91 -0.71
C LEU A 142 -17.72 -0.61 -0.78
N THR A 143 -17.27 -1.10 -1.92
CA THR A 143 -16.76 -2.46 -2.08
C THR A 143 -15.23 -2.43 -2.06
N GLU A 144 -14.62 -3.51 -1.58
CA GLU A 144 -13.18 -3.72 -1.68
C GLU A 144 -12.84 -4.47 -2.97
N ALA A 145 -11.68 -4.16 -3.54
CA ALA A 145 -11.10 -4.87 -4.67
C ALA A 145 -9.62 -5.17 -4.42
N LYS A 146 -9.12 -6.25 -5.02
CA LYS A 146 -7.68 -6.56 -5.07
C LYS A 146 -6.91 -5.39 -5.71
N LEU A 147 -5.69 -5.14 -5.26
CA LEU A 147 -4.81 -4.16 -5.92
C LEU A 147 -4.52 -4.63 -7.37
N PRO A 148 -4.45 -3.75 -8.38
CA PRO A 148 -4.05 -4.15 -9.72
C PRO A 148 -2.60 -4.66 -9.72
N SER A 149 -2.32 -5.80 -10.38
CA SER A 149 -0.97 -6.39 -10.41
C SER A 149 0.11 -5.42 -10.92
N ALA A 150 -0.22 -4.60 -11.91
CA ALA A 150 0.67 -3.57 -12.45
C ALA A 150 1.09 -2.49 -11.42
N VAL A 151 0.32 -2.31 -10.34
CA VAL A 151 0.64 -1.36 -9.26
C VAL A 151 1.64 -1.95 -8.28
N VAL A 152 1.53 -3.24 -7.96
CA VAL A 152 2.45 -3.90 -7.00
C VAL A 152 3.80 -4.25 -7.64
N GLU A 153 3.86 -4.44 -8.95
CA GLU A 153 5.08 -4.82 -9.68
C GLU A 153 6.22 -3.78 -9.58
N VAL A 154 5.93 -2.54 -9.20
CA VAL A 154 6.97 -1.53 -8.88
C VAL A 154 7.84 -1.95 -7.68
N ILE A 155 7.30 -2.76 -6.77
CA ILE A 155 7.99 -3.22 -5.56
C ILE A 155 9.05 -4.26 -5.91
N THR A 156 8.80 -5.15 -6.88
CA THR A 156 9.71 -6.22 -7.33
C THR A 156 11.13 -5.70 -7.59
N GLN A 157 11.23 -4.58 -8.29
CA GLN A 157 12.50 -3.96 -8.71
C GLN A 157 13.35 -3.45 -7.54
N HIS A 158 12.72 -3.24 -6.38
CA HIS A 158 13.37 -2.69 -5.21
C HIS A 158 13.65 -3.72 -4.11
N LEU A 159 13.11 -4.95 -4.19
CA LEU A 159 13.20 -5.96 -3.13
C LEU A 159 14.64 -6.23 -2.65
N LEU A 160 15.61 -6.28 -3.56
CA LEU A 160 17.03 -6.52 -3.23
C LEU A 160 17.88 -5.25 -3.21
N SER A 161 17.28 -4.07 -3.37
CA SER A 161 17.98 -2.79 -3.34
C SER A 161 18.02 -2.25 -1.90
N PRO A 162 19.17 -2.24 -1.21
CA PRO A 162 19.25 -1.63 0.11
C PRO A 162 18.96 -0.12 0.05
N PRO A 163 18.15 0.46 0.95
CA PRO A 163 18.07 1.90 1.11
C PRO A 163 19.40 2.44 1.68
N PRO A 164 19.71 3.74 1.49
CA PRO A 164 21.02 4.32 1.84
C PRO A 164 21.46 4.19 3.32
N SER A 165 20.57 3.78 4.21
CA SER A 165 20.78 3.65 5.66
C SER A 165 20.74 2.20 6.19
N SER A 166 20.54 1.18 5.34
CA SER A 166 20.43 -0.21 5.82
C SER A 166 21.80 -0.82 6.18
N LEU A 167 21.91 -1.37 7.38
CA LEU A 167 23.03 -2.20 7.83
C LEU A 167 22.97 -3.61 7.19
N PRO A 168 24.11 -4.32 7.08
CA PRO A 168 24.10 -5.73 6.70
C PRO A 168 23.35 -6.59 7.74
N VAL A 169 22.83 -7.74 7.30
CA VAL A 169 22.17 -8.72 8.17
C VAL A 169 23.13 -9.30 9.21
N SER A 170 22.60 -9.76 10.34
CA SER A 170 23.40 -10.31 11.45
C SER A 170 23.99 -11.68 11.14
N ASP A 171 23.28 -12.53 10.40
CA ASP A 171 23.75 -13.83 9.92
C ASP A 171 23.33 -14.04 8.46
N ASN A 172 24.20 -13.75 7.50
CA ASN A 172 23.92 -13.91 6.07
C ASN A 172 23.77 -15.39 5.61
N THR A 173 23.93 -16.36 6.51
CA THR A 173 23.65 -17.78 6.25
C THR A 173 22.20 -18.17 6.57
N THR A 174 21.48 -17.35 7.36
CA THR A 174 20.09 -17.62 7.76
C THR A 174 19.15 -16.41 7.65
N GLU A 175 19.66 -15.21 7.39
CA GLU A 175 18.95 -13.94 7.33
C GLU A 175 19.16 -13.23 5.97
N CYS A 176 18.15 -12.52 5.47
CA CYS A 176 18.23 -11.70 4.24
C CYS A 176 17.42 -10.40 4.40
N ASN A 177 17.96 -9.25 3.96
CA ASN A 177 17.23 -7.99 3.95
C ASN A 177 16.41 -7.86 2.65
N ILE A 178 15.13 -7.60 2.79
CA ILE A 178 14.21 -7.26 1.71
C ILE A 178 13.74 -5.82 1.91
N TYR A 179 13.79 -5.00 0.85
CA TYR A 179 13.34 -3.61 0.88
C TYR A 179 12.00 -3.42 0.17
N LEU A 180 10.98 -3.10 0.94
CA LEU A 180 9.66 -2.78 0.45
C LEU A 180 9.59 -1.27 0.17
N LYS A 181 9.68 -0.90 -1.11
CA LYS A 181 9.53 0.48 -1.60
C LYS A 181 8.07 0.95 -1.58
N LEU A 182 7.42 0.85 -0.42
CA LEU A 182 5.99 1.08 -0.26
C LEU A 182 5.59 2.52 -0.61
N SER A 183 6.50 3.48 -0.49
CA SER A 183 6.25 4.87 -0.91
C SER A 183 6.08 5.04 -2.42
N ALA A 184 6.31 4.01 -3.24
CA ALA A 184 6.06 4.03 -4.68
C ALA A 184 4.60 3.76 -5.05
N ILE A 185 3.76 3.34 -4.08
CA ILE A 185 2.33 3.07 -4.28
C ILE A 185 1.50 4.08 -3.46
N ASP A 186 0.60 4.80 -4.13
CA ASP A 186 -0.40 5.61 -3.44
C ASP A 186 -1.60 4.73 -3.04
N PHE A 187 -1.45 4.04 -1.91
CA PHE A 187 -2.47 3.19 -1.31
C PHE A 187 -3.79 3.92 -1.01
N THR A 188 -3.81 5.26 -0.94
CA THR A 188 -5.07 6.02 -0.74
C THR A 188 -6.04 5.89 -1.93
N GLN A 189 -5.55 5.50 -3.11
CA GLN A 189 -6.37 5.30 -4.32
C GLN A 189 -7.03 3.91 -4.39
N TYR A 190 -6.70 2.99 -3.47
CA TYR A 190 -7.15 1.60 -3.50
C TYR A 190 -7.88 1.20 -2.22
N SER A 191 -8.28 -0.06 -2.12
CA SER A 191 -8.93 -0.60 -0.91
C SER A 191 -7.91 -0.73 0.24
N PRO A 192 -8.35 -0.64 1.50
CA PRO A 192 -7.44 -0.69 2.65
C PRO A 192 -6.70 -2.03 2.70
N VAL A 193 -5.36 -1.98 2.69
CA VAL A 193 -4.53 -3.17 2.89
C VAL A 193 -4.54 -3.54 4.38
N SER A 194 -4.98 -4.76 4.69
CA SER A 194 -5.04 -5.29 6.06
C SER A 194 -3.68 -5.82 6.54
N HIS A 195 -2.89 -6.42 5.65
CA HIS A 195 -1.51 -6.81 5.93
C HIS A 195 -0.68 -6.96 4.65
N VAL A 196 0.64 -6.92 4.84
CA VAL A 196 1.64 -7.25 3.82
C VAL A 196 2.35 -8.53 4.24
N GLY A 197 2.18 -9.58 3.45
CA GLY A 197 2.86 -10.86 3.59
C GLY A 197 4.12 -10.93 2.73
N VAL A 198 5.11 -11.69 3.19
CA VAL A 198 6.27 -12.11 2.42
C VAL A 198 6.13 -13.62 2.24
N LEU A 199 5.80 -14.03 1.02
CA LEU A 199 5.82 -15.44 0.62
C LEU A 199 7.26 -15.83 0.27
N VAL A 200 7.69 -16.98 0.74
CA VAL A 200 9.03 -17.53 0.50
C VAL A 200 8.86 -18.98 0.06
N GLU A 201 9.48 -19.38 -1.04
CA GLU A 201 9.50 -20.75 -1.55
C GLU A 201 10.94 -21.24 -1.77
N GLU A 202 11.25 -22.47 -1.35
CA GLU A 202 12.55 -23.12 -1.57
C GLU A 202 12.64 -23.75 -2.96
N GLU A 203 13.57 -23.28 -3.80
CA GLU A 203 13.64 -23.65 -5.23
C GLU A 203 14.09 -25.11 -5.45
N SER A 204 14.92 -25.67 -4.57
CA SER A 204 15.58 -26.98 -4.70
C SER A 204 14.65 -28.21 -4.54
N ALA A 205 13.35 -28.03 -4.67
CA ALA A 205 12.37 -28.85 -4.01
C ALA A 205 11.53 -29.68 -5.01
N GLY A 206 12.00 -30.88 -5.36
CA GLY A 206 11.42 -31.74 -6.41
C GLY A 206 9.92 -32.08 -6.28
N ALA A 207 9.27 -32.35 -7.41
CA ALA A 207 7.82 -32.24 -7.71
C ALA A 207 6.77 -33.03 -6.86
N SER A 208 7.13 -33.61 -5.71
CA SER A 208 6.26 -34.54 -4.95
C SER A 208 5.55 -33.96 -3.70
N ALA A 209 5.85 -32.72 -3.31
CA ALA A 209 5.14 -32.08 -2.18
C ALA A 209 4.04 -31.14 -2.66
N LYS A 210 2.94 -31.10 -1.92
CA LYS A 210 1.84 -30.17 -2.18
C LYS A 210 2.28 -28.76 -1.79
N THR A 211 2.27 -27.84 -2.75
CA THR A 211 2.26 -26.40 -2.43
C THR A 211 0.96 -26.12 -1.68
N SER A 212 1.10 -25.72 -0.40
CA SER A 212 -0.03 -25.28 0.41
C SER A 212 0.15 -23.79 0.61
N ASP A 213 -0.65 -23.04 -0.15
CA ASP A 213 -0.49 -21.60 -0.31
C ASP A 213 -0.67 -20.84 1.01
N GLY A 214 0.20 -19.85 1.26
CA GLY A 214 0.11 -18.98 2.44
C GLY A 214 0.32 -19.66 3.81
N MET A 215 0.88 -20.86 3.87
CA MET A 215 1.07 -21.60 5.12
C MET A 215 2.09 -20.94 6.08
N PRO A 216 1.98 -21.15 7.41
CA PRO A 216 2.94 -20.62 8.37
C PRO A 216 4.30 -21.35 8.29
N TYR A 217 5.38 -20.67 8.72
CA TYR A 217 6.74 -21.26 8.78
C TYR A 217 6.79 -22.59 9.56
N TYR A 218 5.92 -22.80 10.55
CA TYR A 218 5.77 -24.08 11.24
C TYR A 218 5.55 -25.25 10.27
N ALA A 219 4.75 -25.09 9.23
CA ALA A 219 4.51 -26.14 8.23
C ALA A 219 5.76 -26.45 7.41
N TYR A 220 6.53 -25.41 7.04
CA TYR A 220 7.83 -25.57 6.39
C TYR A 220 8.84 -26.30 7.29
N ALA A 221 8.97 -25.89 8.54
CA ALA A 221 9.87 -26.50 9.52
C ALA A 221 9.56 -27.98 9.81
N GLN A 222 8.29 -28.40 9.68
CA GLN A 222 7.85 -29.79 9.81
C GLN A 222 7.92 -30.59 8.48
N GLY A 223 8.39 -29.98 7.39
CA GLY A 223 8.42 -30.60 6.06
C GLY A 223 7.04 -30.84 5.42
N LEU A 224 6.00 -30.18 5.94
CA LEU A 224 4.62 -30.26 5.45
C LEU A 224 4.37 -29.32 4.26
N SER A 225 5.15 -28.25 4.15
CA SER A 225 5.18 -27.33 3.00
C SER A 225 6.62 -27.02 2.59
N LYS A 226 6.79 -26.47 1.39
CA LYS A 226 8.06 -25.93 0.86
C LYS A 226 8.08 -24.41 0.76
N SER A 227 6.88 -23.83 0.77
CA SER A 227 6.69 -22.40 0.90
C SER A 227 6.02 -22.07 2.22
N TRP A 228 6.28 -20.87 2.71
CA TRP A 228 5.57 -20.28 3.83
C TRP A 228 5.36 -18.79 3.57
N GLU A 229 4.38 -18.22 4.26
CA GLU A 229 4.16 -16.79 4.28
C GLU A 229 4.40 -16.25 5.69
N VAL A 230 5.07 -15.10 5.78
CA VAL A 230 5.26 -14.36 7.02
C VAL A 230 4.69 -12.95 6.90
N ILE A 231 3.91 -12.53 7.89
CA ILE A 231 3.34 -11.18 7.96
C ILE A 231 4.46 -10.20 8.35
N ALA A 232 4.86 -9.37 7.40
CA ALA A 232 5.87 -8.33 7.61
C ALA A 232 5.26 -7.05 8.18
N ILE A 233 4.03 -6.70 7.74
CA ILE A 233 3.29 -5.52 8.21
C ILE A 233 1.85 -5.92 8.47
N SER A 234 1.30 -5.57 9.63
CA SER A 234 -0.12 -5.74 9.97
C SER A 234 -0.77 -4.39 10.21
N ARG A 235 -2.02 -4.22 9.75
CA ARG A 235 -2.80 -2.98 9.84
C ARG A 235 -4.24 -3.25 10.29
N THR A 236 -4.88 -2.22 10.83
CA THR A 236 -6.27 -2.29 11.30
C THR A 236 -7.07 -1.06 10.84
N GLY A 237 -8.36 -1.27 10.58
CA GLY A 237 -9.32 -0.23 10.17
C GLY A 237 -9.55 -0.19 8.65
N GLY A 238 -10.80 0.07 8.25
CA GLY A 238 -11.21 0.14 6.84
C GLY A 238 -10.93 1.48 6.14
N VAL A 239 -9.94 2.27 6.57
CA VAL A 239 -9.56 3.53 5.90
C VAL A 239 -8.24 3.34 5.16
N SER A 240 -8.20 3.67 3.87
CA SER A 240 -6.99 3.54 3.05
C SER A 240 -5.94 4.56 3.45
N GLN A 241 -4.69 4.16 3.59
CA GLN A 241 -3.61 5.07 3.99
C GLN A 241 -2.28 4.59 3.40
N ASN A 242 -1.40 5.53 3.06
CA ASN A 242 -0.06 5.21 2.58
C ASN A 242 0.77 4.51 3.66
N MET A 243 1.89 3.91 3.22
CA MET A 243 2.83 3.19 4.05
C MET A 243 4.23 3.74 3.80
N ASP A 244 5.01 3.90 4.86
CA ASP A 244 6.42 4.24 4.75
C ASP A 244 7.23 3.05 4.20
N ASP A 245 8.36 3.35 3.56
CA ASP A 245 9.28 2.31 3.09
C ASP A 245 9.78 1.45 4.25
N TYR A 246 9.86 0.13 4.04
CA TYR A 246 10.14 -0.83 5.10
C TYR A 246 11.28 -1.77 4.72
N VAL A 247 12.25 -1.95 5.61
CA VAL A 247 13.28 -2.98 5.50
C VAL A 247 12.88 -4.16 6.37
N PHE A 248 12.58 -5.29 5.75
CA PHE A 248 12.24 -6.53 6.42
C PHE A 248 13.43 -7.50 6.37
N THR A 249 14.00 -7.84 7.53
CA THR A 249 15.02 -8.88 7.62
C THR A 249 14.36 -10.24 7.74
N LEU A 250 14.15 -10.91 6.61
CA LEU A 250 13.68 -12.30 6.54
C LEU A 250 14.67 -13.20 7.30
N GLY A 251 14.17 -14.16 8.08
CA GLY A 251 14.98 -15.10 8.86
C GLY A 251 15.32 -14.69 10.31
N ALA A 252 15.06 -13.43 10.69
CA ALA A 252 15.60 -12.85 11.92
C ALA A 252 14.94 -13.28 13.25
N ASN A 253 13.82 -14.03 13.27
CA ASN A 253 13.17 -14.37 14.55
C ASN A 253 13.93 -15.44 15.34
N LYS A 254 14.39 -15.05 16.53
CA LYS A 254 15.04 -15.92 17.54
C LYS A 254 14.05 -16.36 18.64
N ARG A 255 12.74 -16.28 18.35
CA ARG A 255 11.63 -16.65 19.25
C ARG A 255 11.25 -18.14 19.04
N PRO A 256 10.44 -18.75 19.92
CA PRO A 256 9.81 -20.05 19.63
C PRO A 256 8.95 -19.98 18.37
N ILE A 257 8.92 -21.07 17.59
CA ILE A 257 8.10 -21.21 16.39
C ILE A 257 6.62 -21.10 16.77
N GLN A 258 5.86 -20.27 16.07
CA GLN A 258 4.40 -20.16 16.20
C GLN A 258 3.70 -20.94 15.08
N PRO A 259 2.49 -21.47 15.32
CA PRO A 259 1.67 -22.14 14.30
C PRO A 259 0.93 -21.17 13.36
N ASP A 260 1.29 -19.87 13.39
CA ASP A 260 0.71 -18.81 12.57
C ASP A 260 1.76 -18.08 11.73
N ASN A 261 1.32 -17.17 10.88
CA ASN A 261 2.17 -16.44 9.94
C ASN A 261 2.94 -15.28 10.61
N SER A 262 2.96 -15.18 11.96
CA SER A 262 3.77 -14.17 12.67
C SER A 262 5.26 -14.57 12.79
N PHE A 263 5.58 -15.84 12.54
CA PHE A 263 6.91 -16.37 12.79
C PHE A 263 7.85 -16.29 11.56
N ASN A 264 8.67 -15.24 11.53
CA ASN A 264 9.78 -15.00 10.60
C ASN A 264 10.99 -15.93 10.84
N GLY A 265 10.79 -17.25 10.70
CA GLY A 265 11.80 -18.26 11.02
C GLY A 265 13.02 -18.25 10.07
N PRO A 266 14.18 -18.76 10.53
CA PRO A 266 15.45 -18.68 9.82
C PRO A 266 15.44 -19.42 8.47
N LEU A 267 16.18 -18.87 7.51
CA LEU A 267 16.48 -19.52 6.23
C LEU A 267 17.53 -20.64 6.42
N LYS A 268 17.59 -21.57 5.47
CA LYS A 268 18.65 -22.58 5.38
C LYS A 268 19.89 -21.97 4.71
N PRO A 269 21.11 -22.26 5.17
CA PRO A 269 22.36 -21.90 4.48
C PRO A 269 22.49 -22.49 3.08
N SER A 270 23.29 -21.85 2.22
CA SER A 270 23.57 -22.29 0.83
C SER A 270 22.36 -22.56 -0.06
N THR A 271 21.17 -22.08 0.31
CA THR A 271 19.87 -22.44 -0.29
C THR A 271 19.33 -21.29 -1.14
N ASP A 272 18.80 -21.62 -2.31
CA ASP A 272 18.13 -20.70 -3.22
C ASP A 272 16.62 -20.65 -2.90
N TYR A 273 16.08 -19.44 -2.84
CA TYR A 273 14.67 -19.16 -2.53
C TYR A 273 14.07 -18.19 -3.54
N VAL A 274 12.79 -18.36 -3.85
CA VAL A 274 11.96 -17.35 -4.52
C VAL A 274 11.19 -16.59 -3.45
N VAL A 275 11.16 -15.25 -3.55
CA VAL A 275 10.44 -14.37 -2.62
C VAL A 275 9.45 -13.49 -3.37
N GLU A 276 8.22 -13.44 -2.88
CA GLU A 276 7.10 -12.64 -3.39
C GLU A 276 6.46 -11.82 -2.27
N ILE A 277 5.97 -10.62 -2.58
CA ILE A 277 5.27 -9.76 -1.62
C ILE A 277 3.79 -9.78 -1.92
N ARG A 278 2.98 -10.06 -0.89
CA ARG A 278 1.53 -10.11 -0.99
C ARG A 278 0.86 -8.96 -0.26
N PHE A 279 -0.04 -8.28 -0.95
CA PHE A 279 -0.85 -7.20 -0.39
C PHE A 279 -2.28 -7.69 -0.18
N HIS A 280 -2.66 -7.91 1.09
CA HIS A 280 -3.94 -8.52 1.46
C HIS A 280 -4.99 -7.46 1.84
N ASN A 281 -6.24 -7.67 1.42
CA ASN A 281 -7.43 -6.96 1.89
C ASN A 281 -8.62 -7.95 1.96
N LYS A 282 -9.86 -7.49 2.20
CA LYS A 282 -11.01 -8.42 2.33
C LYS A 282 -11.44 -9.03 0.98
N ALA A 283 -10.96 -8.51 -0.15
CA ALA A 283 -11.14 -9.12 -1.48
C ALA A 283 -10.04 -10.17 -1.81
N GLY A 284 -9.14 -10.47 -0.87
CA GLY A 284 -8.03 -11.41 -1.02
C GLY A 284 -6.69 -10.68 -1.17
N TYR A 285 -5.74 -11.29 -1.88
CA TYR A 285 -4.41 -10.71 -2.09
C TYR A 285 -4.06 -10.48 -3.57
N THR A 286 -3.11 -9.57 -3.79
CA THR A 286 -2.34 -9.45 -5.04
C THR A 286 -0.86 -9.60 -4.69
N GLU A 287 -0.13 -10.37 -5.48
CA GLU A 287 1.30 -10.63 -5.28
C GLU A 287 2.18 -9.98 -6.36
N THR A 288 3.44 -9.70 -6.00
CA THR A 288 4.48 -9.26 -6.93
C THR A 288 5.03 -10.44 -7.72
N SER A 289 5.75 -10.18 -8.82
CA SER A 289 6.63 -11.19 -9.39
C SER A 289 7.68 -11.67 -8.38
N GLY A 290 8.06 -12.95 -8.46
CA GLY A 290 9.07 -13.56 -7.61
C GLY A 290 10.49 -13.10 -7.89
N VAL A 291 11.29 -12.93 -6.83
CA VAL A 291 12.70 -12.57 -6.90
C VAL A 291 13.56 -13.61 -6.19
N ASN A 292 14.59 -14.09 -6.88
CA ASN A 292 15.49 -15.11 -6.35
C ASN A 292 16.49 -14.51 -5.36
N ILE A 293 16.61 -15.12 -4.18
CA ILE A 293 17.66 -14.85 -3.19
C ILE A 293 18.43 -16.13 -2.87
N ARG A 294 19.71 -15.98 -2.50
CA ARG A 294 20.55 -17.09 -2.08
C ARG A 294 21.23 -16.76 -0.75
N THR A 295 21.11 -17.66 0.22
CA THR A 295 21.82 -17.55 1.50
C THR A 295 23.29 -17.93 1.36
N SER A 296 24.13 -17.35 2.23
CA SER A 296 25.55 -17.70 2.28
C SER A 296 25.76 -19.10 2.85
N SER A 297 26.88 -19.74 2.50
CA SER A 297 27.31 -20.98 3.13
C SER A 297 27.75 -20.74 4.57
N LYS A 298 27.46 -21.69 5.47
CA LYS A 298 28.12 -21.72 6.77
C LYS A 298 29.61 -21.90 6.57
N VAL A 299 30.40 -21.04 7.20
CA VAL A 299 31.86 -21.21 7.29
C VAL A 299 32.12 -22.34 8.28
N ASP A 300 32.64 -23.47 7.78
CA ASP A 300 33.13 -24.54 8.64
C ASP A 300 34.39 -24.05 9.37
N THR A 301 34.23 -23.58 10.59
CA THR A 301 35.38 -23.21 11.44
C THR A 301 36.31 -24.39 11.73
N ASP A 302 35.85 -25.64 11.57
CA ASP A 302 36.70 -26.84 11.66
C ASP A 302 37.63 -27.02 10.45
N SER A 303 37.25 -26.58 9.24
CA SER A 303 38.16 -26.67 8.08
C SER A 303 39.28 -25.62 8.16
N SER A 304 38.98 -24.41 8.62
CA SER A 304 40.01 -23.38 8.86
C SER A 304 41.01 -23.75 9.98
N ILE A 305 40.60 -24.58 10.95
CA ILE A 305 41.51 -25.13 11.97
C ILE A 305 42.26 -26.35 11.43
N ARG A 306 41.66 -27.17 10.56
CA ARG A 306 42.38 -28.26 9.86
C ARG A 306 43.41 -27.73 8.89
N ASP A 307 43.12 -26.70 8.09
CA ASP A 307 44.10 -26.07 7.21
C ASP A 307 45.23 -25.38 8.01
N ALA A 308 44.93 -24.84 9.21
CA ALA A 308 45.94 -24.37 10.14
C ALA A 308 46.80 -25.52 10.72
N ASN A 309 46.21 -26.66 11.06
CA ASN A 309 46.95 -27.83 11.55
C ASN A 309 47.71 -28.58 10.44
N ASP A 310 47.20 -28.63 9.22
CA ASP A 310 47.87 -29.27 8.07
C ASP A 310 48.98 -28.36 7.51
N SER A 311 48.86 -27.03 7.58
CA SER A 311 49.98 -26.12 7.32
C SER A 311 51.04 -26.12 8.43
N VAL A 312 50.67 -26.44 9.68
CA VAL A 312 51.63 -26.76 10.76
C VAL A 312 52.25 -28.15 10.55
N ALA A 313 51.49 -29.16 10.11
CA ALA A 313 52.00 -30.51 9.86
C ALA A 313 52.98 -30.53 8.67
N LEU A 314 52.65 -29.87 7.57
CA LEU A 314 53.48 -29.77 6.37
C LEU A 314 54.66 -28.81 6.49
N SER A 315 54.73 -27.97 7.53
CA SER A 315 55.95 -27.21 7.87
C SER A 315 56.81 -27.90 8.95
N SER A 316 56.25 -28.78 9.78
CA SER A 316 57.00 -29.54 10.80
C SER A 316 58.06 -30.48 10.21
N GLY A 317 57.83 -31.00 8.99
CA GLY A 317 58.76 -31.91 8.29
C GLY A 317 59.97 -31.22 7.63
N ALA A 318 59.90 -29.92 7.33
CA ALA A 318 60.96 -29.18 6.64
C ALA A 318 61.86 -28.39 7.60
N ILE A 319 61.34 -27.94 8.74
CA ILE A 319 62.07 -27.11 9.70
C ILE A 319 63.06 -27.94 10.56
N ALA A 320 62.79 -29.23 10.76
CA ALA A 320 63.72 -30.15 11.44
C ALA A 320 65.06 -30.33 10.68
N GLY A 321 65.05 -30.25 9.35
CA GLY A 321 66.27 -30.42 8.54
C GLY A 321 67.20 -29.21 8.52
N VAL A 322 66.64 -27.99 8.56
CA VAL A 322 67.42 -26.75 8.40
C VAL A 322 68.02 -26.26 9.72
N VAL A 323 67.33 -26.46 10.85
CA VAL A 323 67.82 -26.04 12.18
C VAL A 323 69.03 -26.87 12.63
N ILE A 324 69.08 -28.17 12.28
CA ILE A 324 70.21 -29.05 12.63
C ILE A 324 71.49 -28.65 11.86
N ALA A 325 71.38 -28.21 10.61
CA ALA A 325 72.53 -27.76 9.82
C ALA A 325 73.15 -26.46 10.36
N CYS A 326 72.34 -25.51 10.83
CA CYS A 326 72.85 -24.23 11.35
C CYS A 326 73.53 -24.35 12.73
N ILE A 327 73.08 -25.27 13.59
CA ILE A 327 73.71 -25.47 14.92
C ILE A 327 75.09 -26.14 14.79
N ALA A 328 75.27 -27.07 13.83
CA ALA A 328 76.57 -27.69 13.56
C ALA A 328 77.64 -26.69 13.09
N ALA A 329 77.27 -25.72 12.25
CA ALA A 329 78.20 -24.71 11.72
C ALA A 329 78.74 -23.78 12.82
N VAL A 330 77.91 -23.36 13.78
CA VAL A 330 78.34 -22.48 14.89
C VAL A 330 79.27 -23.22 15.87
N GLY A 331 79.04 -24.51 16.11
CA GLY A 331 79.91 -25.33 16.98
C GLY A 331 81.35 -25.50 16.46
N VAL A 332 81.53 -25.62 15.14
CA VAL A 332 82.86 -25.75 14.51
C VAL A 332 83.64 -24.43 14.56
N VAL A 333 82.97 -23.28 14.41
CA VAL A 333 83.63 -21.96 14.50
C VAL A 333 84.03 -21.63 15.95
N ALA A 334 83.17 -21.94 16.93
CA ALA A 334 83.47 -21.71 18.35
C ALA A 334 84.68 -22.54 18.84
N SER A 335 84.78 -23.81 18.40
CA SER A 335 85.89 -24.69 18.76
C SER A 335 87.21 -24.29 18.09
N ALA A 336 87.19 -23.78 16.85
CA ALA A 336 88.38 -23.25 16.18
C ALA A 336 88.95 -21.98 16.86
N ILE A 337 88.07 -21.10 17.39
CA ILE A 337 88.49 -19.89 18.12
C ILE A 337 89.04 -20.25 19.51
N ALA A 338 88.41 -21.17 20.23
CA ALA A 338 88.89 -21.64 21.54
C ALA A 338 90.29 -22.30 21.47
N PHE A 339 90.59 -23.02 20.38
CA PHE A 339 91.90 -23.67 20.20
C PHE A 339 93.04 -22.69 19.89
N LYS A 340 92.75 -21.57 19.19
CA LYS A 340 93.73 -20.48 19.00
C LYS A 340 93.96 -19.65 20.27
N GLY A 341 92.95 -19.47 21.12
CA GLY A 341 93.08 -18.76 22.39
C GLY A 341 94.01 -19.47 23.39
N ARG A 342 93.86 -20.80 23.56
CA ARG A 342 94.62 -21.59 24.53
C ARG A 342 96.13 -21.70 24.27
N LYS A 343 96.64 -21.32 23.09
CA LYS A 343 98.07 -21.37 22.76
C LYS A 343 98.82 -20.05 23.04
N ARG A 344 98.13 -18.98 23.46
CA ARG A 344 98.73 -17.64 23.66
C ARG A 344 98.79 -17.17 25.12
N ILE A 345 98.36 -18.00 26.08
CA ILE A 345 98.44 -17.72 27.53
C ILE A 345 99.20 -18.88 28.21
N LYS A 346 100.52 -18.92 28.00
CA LYS A 346 101.45 -19.80 28.74
C LYS A 346 102.83 -19.19 29.02
N ASN A 347 103.03 -17.91 28.72
CA ASN A 347 104.23 -17.13 29.03
C ASN A 347 103.84 -15.86 29.78
N LEU A 348 103.63 -15.95 31.09
CA LEU A 348 103.75 -14.85 32.07
C LEU A 348 103.55 -15.41 33.50
N PHE A 349 104.37 -14.92 34.43
CA PHE A 349 104.41 -15.19 35.88
C PHE A 349 105.09 -16.48 36.39
N ILE A 350 106.40 -16.29 36.60
CA ILE A 350 107.32 -16.89 37.59
C ILE A 350 107.96 -15.64 38.26
N ASN A 351 108.24 -15.51 39.57
CA ASN A 351 108.33 -16.44 40.72
C ASN A 351 107.63 -15.82 41.97
N PRO A 352 107.57 -16.47 43.15
CA PRO A 352 107.16 -15.85 44.42
C PRO A 352 108.34 -15.24 45.20
N ASP A 353 108.00 -14.39 46.17
CA ASP A 353 108.75 -13.92 47.35
C ASP A 353 110.29 -13.87 47.31
N ALA A 354 110.83 -12.70 46.94
CA ALA A 354 112.09 -12.11 47.44
C ALA A 354 112.10 -10.59 47.19
#